data_AF-A0A8T0F1W5-F1
#
_entry.id   AF-A0A8T0F1W5-F1
#
_cell.length_a   1.000
_cell.length_b   1.000
_cell.length_c   1.000
_cell.angle_alpha   90.00
_cell.angle_beta   90.00
_cell.angle_gamma   90.00
#
_symmetry.space_group_name_H-M   'P 1'
#
loop_
_entity.id
_entity.type
_entity.pdbx_description
1 polymer ?
#
loop_
_entity_poly.entity_id
_entity_poly.type
_entity_poly.pdbx_seq_one_letter_code
_entity_poly.pdbx_strand_id
1 'polypeptide(L)'
;MISKLKKSELIEVAEELEIDIPSGAKVITIKDLIEKSEIYKDNYEFVKTVVESIIDRKKDYEKNEAQKVELEKLKLAQLEKQLELANLQKDVTQKIQQLDIWWNGPSFLSSSSCPNFNDDPGVSDDEYLLEVKRTAKNSELNNDPMINLSICNNPSFLQCILDISNNYSKIVRILSYVFRFVKNLKEAVKTTGPLNAEELNYAETFLIKNVQIQEFAKDVSSLQKHHCVPPGMLSRQKQQRSDLSGRLIADFGLEDWTISGSDTVSPVDG
;
A
#
# COMPACT_ATOMS: atom_id res chain seq x y z
N MET A 1 48.94 -1.44 -33.41
CA MET A 1 47.89 -2.19 -32.68
C MET A 1 48.40 -2.66 -31.32
N ILE A 2 49.43 -3.51 -31.30
CA ILE A 2 50.01 -4.04 -30.07
C ILE A 2 50.79 -3.01 -29.21
N SER A 3 51.09 -1.82 -29.75
CA SER A 3 51.82 -0.76 -29.04
C SER A 3 51.05 -0.11 -27.88
N LYS A 4 49.72 -0.29 -27.83
CA LYS A 4 48.85 0.25 -26.77
C LYS A 4 48.52 -0.77 -25.68
N LEU A 5 48.95 -2.02 -25.85
CA LEU A 5 48.63 -3.11 -24.94
C LEU A 5 49.51 -3.08 -23.67
N LYS A 6 48.90 -3.44 -22.54
CA LYS A 6 49.59 -3.61 -21.26
C LYS A 6 50.41 -4.91 -21.29
N LYS A 7 51.39 -5.02 -20.38
CA LYS A 7 52.24 -6.22 -20.27
C LYS A 7 51.46 -7.53 -20.21
N SER A 8 50.36 -7.57 -19.44
CA SER A 8 49.51 -8.75 -19.30
C SER A 8 48.82 -9.13 -20.61
N GLU A 9 48.35 -8.15 -21.38
CA GLU A 9 47.65 -8.38 -22.64
C GLU A 9 48.62 -8.85 -23.73
N LEU A 10 49.85 -8.33 -23.73
CA LEU A 10 50.91 -8.78 -24.64
C LEU A 10 51.36 -10.22 -24.36
N ILE A 11 51.35 -10.63 -23.08
CA ILE A 11 51.65 -12.01 -22.69
C ILE A 11 50.56 -12.93 -23.22
N GLU A 12 49.29 -12.59 -23.01
CA GLU A 12 48.14 -13.38 -23.46
C GLU A 12 48.09 -13.49 -25.00
N VAL A 13 48.36 -12.40 -25.73
CA VAL A 13 48.49 -12.43 -27.19
C VAL A 13 49.60 -13.38 -27.63
N ALA A 14 50.76 -13.33 -27.00
CA ALA A 14 51.87 -14.21 -27.37
C ALA A 14 51.63 -15.67 -27.01
N GLU A 15 50.95 -15.96 -25.90
CA GLU A 15 50.49 -17.32 -25.57
C GLU A 15 49.52 -17.85 -26.63
N GLU A 16 48.57 -17.02 -27.08
CA GLU A 16 47.55 -17.41 -28.07
C GLU A 16 48.11 -17.49 -29.50
N LEU A 17 49.28 -16.88 -29.74
CA LEU A 17 50.07 -17.02 -30.97
C LEU A 17 51.17 -18.09 -30.86
N GLU A 18 51.24 -18.83 -29.75
CA GLU A 18 52.25 -19.87 -29.46
C GLU A 18 53.71 -19.34 -29.55
N ILE A 19 53.94 -18.09 -29.13
CA ILE A 19 55.26 -17.46 -29.08
C ILE A 19 55.82 -17.61 -27.67
N ASP A 20 56.94 -18.33 -27.53
CA ASP A 20 57.63 -18.49 -26.24
C ASP A 20 58.17 -17.15 -25.72
N ILE A 21 57.61 -16.70 -24.59
CA ILE A 21 58.10 -15.51 -23.87
C ILE A 21 59.02 -15.95 -22.72
N PRO A 22 60.25 -15.43 -22.63
CA PRO A 22 61.11 -15.68 -21.47
C PRO A 22 60.52 -15.07 -20.19
N SER A 23 60.54 -15.85 -19.10
CA SER A 23 60.03 -15.42 -17.79
C SER A 23 60.66 -14.09 -17.35
N GLY A 24 59.82 -13.11 -17.01
CA GLY A 24 60.26 -11.78 -16.58
C GLY A 24 60.59 -10.79 -17.71
N ALA A 25 60.38 -11.15 -18.98
CA ALA A 25 60.60 -10.27 -20.12
C ALA A 25 59.94 -8.88 -19.96
N LYS A 26 60.57 -7.85 -20.52
CA LYS A 26 60.05 -6.47 -20.54
C LYS A 26 59.00 -6.32 -21.65
N VAL A 27 58.12 -5.33 -21.52
CA VAL A 27 57.07 -5.03 -22.52
C VAL A 27 57.66 -4.87 -23.93
N ILE A 28 58.80 -4.18 -24.04
CA ILE A 28 59.49 -3.92 -25.31
C ILE A 28 59.98 -5.23 -25.94
N THR A 29 60.59 -6.13 -25.16
CA THR A 29 61.10 -7.41 -25.67
C THR A 29 59.97 -8.32 -26.14
N ILE A 30 58.83 -8.31 -25.44
CA ILE A 30 57.65 -9.08 -25.83
C ILE A 30 57.06 -8.53 -27.13
N LYS A 31 56.93 -7.21 -27.24
CA LYS A 31 56.45 -6.53 -28.45
C LYS A 31 57.33 -6.87 -29.65
N ASP A 32 58.64 -6.79 -29.50
CA ASP A 32 59.59 -7.07 -30.58
C ASP A 32 59.52 -8.54 -31.04
N LEU A 33 59.29 -9.49 -30.13
CA LEU A 33 59.10 -10.91 -30.46
C LEU A 33 57.82 -11.13 -31.28
N ILE A 34 56.73 -10.49 -30.89
CA ILE A 34 55.45 -10.55 -31.62
C ILE A 34 55.59 -9.92 -33.01
N GLU A 35 56.18 -8.72 -33.14
CA GLU A 35 56.35 -8.03 -34.44
C GLU A 35 57.28 -8.78 -35.40
N LYS A 36 58.23 -9.55 -34.86
CA LYS A 36 59.17 -10.34 -35.67
C LYS A 36 58.63 -11.71 -36.07
N SER A 37 57.61 -12.23 -35.36
CA SER A 37 57.00 -13.52 -35.66
C SER A 37 56.49 -13.61 -37.10
N GLU A 38 56.58 -14.80 -37.69
CA GLU A 38 56.09 -15.07 -39.05
C GLU A 38 54.57 -14.88 -39.11
N ILE A 39 53.86 -15.32 -38.07
CA ILE A 39 52.40 -15.20 -37.95
C ILE A 39 51.94 -13.73 -38.02
N TYR A 40 52.68 -12.81 -37.40
CA TYR A 40 52.36 -11.37 -37.44
C TYR A 40 52.56 -10.76 -38.83
N LYS A 41 53.52 -11.26 -39.60
CA LYS A 41 53.84 -10.77 -40.95
C LYS A 41 52.95 -11.39 -42.02
N ASP A 42 52.62 -12.67 -41.87
CA ASP A 42 51.90 -13.45 -42.86
C ASP A 42 50.38 -13.37 -42.67
N ASN A 43 49.90 -13.22 -41.43
CA ASN A 43 48.48 -13.21 -41.10
C ASN A 43 48.12 -12.11 -40.09
N TYR A 44 48.32 -10.86 -40.51
CA TYR A 44 48.03 -9.67 -39.71
C TYR A 44 46.56 -9.61 -39.23
N GLU A 45 45.59 -10.02 -40.05
CA GLU A 45 44.16 -9.95 -39.69
C GLU A 45 43.80 -10.94 -38.58
N PHE A 46 44.44 -12.11 -38.57
CA PHE A 46 44.31 -13.06 -37.47
C PHE A 46 44.85 -12.49 -36.16
N VAL A 47 46.07 -11.93 -36.16
CA VAL A 47 46.62 -11.28 -34.97
C VAL A 47 45.73 -10.14 -34.48
N LYS A 48 45.18 -9.36 -35.41
CA LYS A 48 44.23 -8.30 -35.10
C LYS A 48 42.97 -8.82 -34.41
N THR A 49 42.41 -9.92 -34.90
CA THR A 49 41.25 -10.58 -34.30
C THR A 49 41.55 -11.10 -32.89
N VAL A 50 42.72 -11.71 -32.67
CA VAL A 50 43.16 -12.19 -31.36
C VAL A 50 43.27 -11.02 -30.37
N VAL A 51 43.92 -9.93 -30.78
CA VAL A 51 44.06 -8.73 -29.94
C VAL A 51 42.70 -8.13 -29.59
N GLU A 52 41.79 -8.02 -30.56
CA GLU A 52 40.43 -7.51 -30.34
C GLU A 52 39.65 -8.41 -29.37
N SER A 53 39.72 -9.74 -29.54
CA SER A 53 39.05 -10.70 -28.65
C SER A 53 39.55 -10.64 -27.20
N ILE A 54 40.86 -10.49 -26.99
CA ILE A 54 41.45 -10.34 -25.65
C ILE A 54 40.97 -9.05 -24.98
N ILE A 55 40.95 -7.93 -25.71
CA ILE A 55 40.47 -6.64 -25.20
C ILE A 55 39.00 -6.74 -24.82
N ASP A 56 38.17 -7.34 -25.67
CA ASP A 56 36.73 -7.48 -25.43
C ASP A 56 36.46 -8.37 -24.21
N ARG A 57 37.10 -9.55 -24.12
CA ARG A 57 37.00 -10.40 -22.92
C ARG A 57 37.36 -9.64 -21.66
N LYS A 58 38.47 -8.91 -21.67
CA LYS A 58 38.93 -8.16 -20.50
C LYS A 58 37.93 -7.09 -20.10
N LYS A 59 37.37 -6.37 -21.07
CA LYS A 59 36.34 -5.36 -20.83
C LYS A 59 35.07 -5.97 -20.25
N ASP A 60 34.68 -7.16 -20.70
CA ASP A 60 33.54 -7.91 -20.16
C ASP A 60 33.82 -8.40 -18.73
N TYR A 61 35.02 -8.88 -18.42
CA TYR A 61 35.43 -9.21 -17.06
C TYR A 61 35.37 -8.00 -16.13
N GLU A 62 35.93 -6.87 -16.55
CA GLU A 62 35.90 -5.61 -15.78
C GLU A 62 34.46 -5.14 -15.55
N LYS A 63 33.60 -5.24 -16.57
CA LYS A 63 32.18 -4.89 -16.47
C LYS A 63 31.43 -5.81 -15.51
N ASN A 64 31.63 -7.13 -15.62
CA ASN A 64 30.99 -8.11 -14.74
C ASN A 64 31.44 -7.94 -13.29
N GLU A 65 32.72 -7.66 -13.05
CA GLU A 65 33.23 -7.41 -11.71
C GLU A 65 32.68 -6.10 -11.13
N ALA A 66 32.57 -5.04 -11.94
CA ALA A 66 31.93 -3.80 -11.52
C ALA A 66 30.46 -4.00 -11.15
N GLN A 67 29.71 -4.76 -11.97
CA GLN A 67 28.31 -5.12 -11.67
C GLN A 67 28.18 -5.94 -10.39
N LYS A 68 29.11 -6.87 -10.15
CA LYS A 68 29.13 -7.68 -8.92
C LYS A 68 29.38 -6.81 -7.69
N VAL A 69 30.34 -5.89 -7.75
CA VAL A 69 30.62 -4.93 -6.67
C VAL A 69 29.41 -4.03 -6.41
N GLU A 70 28.74 -3.54 -7.45
CA GLU A 70 27.53 -2.72 -7.31
C GLU A 70 26.38 -3.51 -6.65
N LEU A 71 26.20 -4.77 -7.02
CA LEU A 71 25.22 -5.66 -6.40
C LEU A 71 25.52 -5.90 -4.92
N GLU A 72 26.78 -6.10 -4.55
CA GLU A 72 27.20 -6.26 -3.15
C GLU A 72 26.98 -4.99 -2.33
N LYS A 73 27.22 -3.81 -2.91
CA LYS A 73 26.90 -2.51 -2.27
C LYS A 73 25.40 -2.36 -2.01
N LEU A 74 24.55 -2.73 -2.97
CA LEU A 74 23.10 -2.70 -2.81
C LEU A 74 22.64 -3.66 -1.71
N LYS A 75 23.20 -4.87 -1.66
CA LYS A 75 22.90 -5.85 -0.61
C LYS A 75 23.30 -5.33 0.77
N LEU A 76 24.47 -4.68 0.89
CA LEU A 76 24.93 -4.11 2.14
C LEU A 76 24.00 -3.00 2.63
N ALA A 77 23.65 -2.04 1.75
CA ALA A 77 22.73 -0.95 2.09
C ALA A 77 21.35 -1.47 2.54
N GLN A 78 20.87 -2.56 1.93
CA GLN A 78 19.62 -3.21 2.35
C GLN A 78 19.73 -3.82 3.75
N LEU A 79 20.85 -4.47 4.06
CA LEU A 79 21.10 -5.07 5.37
C LEU A 79 21.20 -4.00 6.48
N GLU A 80 21.92 -2.91 6.21
CA GLU A 80 22.03 -1.76 7.12
C GLU A 80 20.64 -1.18 7.45
N LYS A 81 19.80 -1.00 6.43
CA LYS A 81 18.41 -0.54 6.61
C LYS A 81 17.56 -1.51 7.44
N GLN A 82 17.72 -2.82 7.24
CA GLN A 82 17.02 -3.82 8.05
C GLN A 82 17.43 -3.75 9.53
N LEU A 83 18.73 -3.55 9.78
CA LEU A 83 19.27 -3.43 11.13
C LEU A 83 18.75 -2.17 11.82
N GLU A 84 18.70 -1.04 11.11
CA GLU A 84 18.13 0.20 11.61
C GLU A 84 16.65 0.04 12.00
N LEU A 85 15.84 -0.58 11.13
CA LEU A 85 14.42 -0.86 11.42
C LEU A 85 14.25 -1.79 12.62
N ALA A 86 15.08 -2.83 12.73
CA ALA A 86 15.04 -3.75 13.86
C ALA A 86 15.35 -3.04 15.19
N ASN A 87 16.33 -2.12 15.19
CA ASN A 87 16.66 -1.31 16.36
C ASN A 87 15.50 -0.38 16.74
N LEU A 88 14.91 0.34 15.78
CA LEU A 88 13.74 1.19 16.04
C LEU A 88 12.56 0.40 16.60
N GLN A 89 12.27 -0.79 16.05
CA GLN A 89 11.23 -1.68 16.56
C GLN A 89 11.51 -2.13 17.99
N LYS A 90 12.76 -2.47 18.30
CA LYS A 90 13.19 -2.83 19.65
C LYS A 90 12.95 -1.69 20.64
N ASP A 91 13.36 -0.47 20.28
CA ASP A 91 13.18 0.72 21.12
C ASP A 91 11.69 1.01 21.38
N VAL A 92 10.85 0.95 20.34
CA VAL A 92 9.40 1.12 20.49
C VAL A 92 8.80 0.06 21.41
N THR A 93 9.20 -1.20 21.22
CA THR A 93 8.70 -2.31 22.05
C THR A 93 9.10 -2.13 23.51
N GLN A 94 10.36 -1.76 23.78
CA GLN A 94 10.82 -1.47 25.13
C GLN A 94 10.07 -0.29 25.76
N LYS A 95 9.81 0.77 24.99
CA LYS A 95 9.06 1.93 25.46
C LYS A 95 7.62 1.58 25.80
N ILE A 96 6.95 0.79 24.97
CA ILE A 96 5.57 0.34 25.22
C ILE A 96 5.52 -0.57 26.45
N GLN A 97 6.50 -1.46 26.64
CA GLN A 97 6.56 -2.31 27.83
C GLN A 97 6.63 -1.52 29.14
N GLN A 98 7.24 -0.33 29.14
CA GLN A 98 7.35 0.54 30.31
C GLN A 98 6.12 1.42 30.55
N LEU A 99 5.21 1.52 29.58
CA LEU A 99 3.99 2.33 29.72
C LEU A 99 2.91 1.53 30.45
N ASP A 100 2.61 1.95 31.67
CA ASP A 100 1.58 1.34 32.53
C ASP A 100 0.19 1.31 31.86
N ILE A 101 -0.12 2.36 31.09
CA ILE A 101 -1.36 2.52 30.32
C ILE A 101 -1.57 1.38 29.30
N TRP A 102 -0.50 0.78 28.79
CA TRP A 102 -0.62 -0.32 27.82
C TRP A 102 -1.10 -1.62 28.48
N TRP A 103 -0.65 -1.89 29.70
CA TRP A 103 -0.96 -3.12 30.43
C TRP A 103 -2.23 -3.01 31.28
N ASN A 104 -2.44 -1.85 31.90
CA ASN A 104 -3.56 -1.58 32.80
C ASN A 104 -4.70 -0.79 32.13
N GLY A 105 -4.48 -0.33 30.90
CA GLY A 105 -5.42 0.53 30.20
C GLY A 105 -5.43 1.95 30.75
N PRO A 106 -6.18 2.86 30.10
CA PRO A 106 -6.44 4.19 30.64
C PRO A 106 -7.22 4.11 31.97
N SER A 107 -6.85 4.95 32.94
CA SER A 107 -7.48 4.99 34.27
C SER A 107 -8.99 5.28 34.26
N PHE A 108 -9.51 5.87 33.19
CA PHE A 108 -10.95 6.11 33.05
C PHE A 108 -11.76 4.83 32.83
N LEU A 109 -11.16 3.73 32.36
CA LEU A 109 -11.83 2.42 32.26
C LEU A 109 -12.03 1.78 33.63
N SER A 110 -11.13 2.04 34.58
CA SER A 110 -11.22 1.56 35.95
C SER A 110 -12.11 2.43 36.84
N SER A 111 -12.52 3.61 36.34
CA SER A 111 -13.38 4.53 37.05
C SER A 111 -14.84 4.14 36.81
N SER A 112 -15.65 4.01 37.88
CA SER A 112 -17.09 3.71 37.77
C SER A 112 -17.92 4.86 37.15
N SER A 113 -17.27 5.99 36.84
CA SER A 113 -17.86 7.09 36.10
C SER A 113 -17.40 6.99 34.65
N CYS A 114 -18.31 6.63 33.75
CA CYS A 114 -18.08 6.72 32.31
C CYS A 114 -17.71 8.18 31.95
N PRO A 115 -16.71 8.43 31.09
CA PRO A 115 -16.50 9.74 30.51
C PRO A 115 -17.78 10.21 29.81
N ASN A 116 -18.15 11.48 29.98
CA ASN A 116 -19.25 12.08 29.26
C ASN A 116 -18.88 12.20 27.78
N PHE A 117 -19.33 11.27 26.94
CA PHE A 117 -19.11 11.30 25.48
C PHE A 117 -19.87 12.42 24.77
N ASN A 118 -20.66 13.21 25.49
CA ASN A 118 -21.33 14.39 24.92
C ASN A 118 -20.40 15.60 24.79
N ASP A 119 -19.22 15.56 25.40
CA ASP A 119 -18.20 16.60 25.22
C ASP A 119 -17.36 16.25 23.98
N ASP A 120 -17.81 16.76 22.83
CA ASP A 120 -17.04 16.78 21.58
C ASP A 120 -15.70 17.49 21.86
N PRO A 121 -14.55 16.81 21.71
CA PRO A 121 -13.26 17.48 21.80
C PRO A 121 -13.14 18.36 20.56
N GLY A 122 -13.66 19.58 20.66
CA GLY A 122 -13.74 20.54 19.56
C GLY A 122 -12.43 20.55 18.78
N VAL A 123 -12.46 19.88 17.63
CA VAL A 123 -11.33 19.85 16.72
C VAL A 123 -11.12 21.29 16.27
N SER A 124 -9.96 21.86 16.61
CA SER A 124 -9.66 23.25 16.27
C SER A 124 -9.88 23.45 14.77
N ASP A 125 -10.56 24.55 14.42
CA ASP A 125 -10.83 24.98 13.04
C ASP A 125 -9.55 25.03 12.19
N ASP A 126 -8.38 25.14 12.83
CA ASP A 126 -7.08 25.10 12.20
C ASP A 126 -6.80 23.78 11.45
N GLU A 127 -7.23 22.64 11.98
CA GLU A 127 -7.05 21.33 11.31
C GLU A 127 -7.93 21.23 10.06
N TYR A 128 -9.18 21.71 10.15
CA TYR A 128 -10.10 21.84 9.03
C TYR A 128 -9.55 22.77 7.93
N LEU A 129 -9.01 23.93 8.31
CA LEU A 129 -8.41 24.89 7.38
C LEU A 129 -7.15 24.32 6.69
N LEU A 130 -6.38 23.48 7.37
CA LEU A 130 -5.21 22.80 6.81
C LEU A 130 -5.58 21.72 5.80
N GLU A 131 -6.70 21.03 5.98
CA GLU A 131 -7.23 20.06 5.00
C GLU A 131 -7.79 20.76 3.75
N VAL A 132 -8.58 21.82 3.94
CA VAL A 132 -9.18 22.61 2.84
C VAL A 132 -8.11 23.32 1.99
N LYS A 133 -7.05 23.88 2.60
CA LYS A 133 -5.95 24.53 1.85
C LYS A 133 -5.11 23.55 1.03
N ARG A 134 -5.00 22.28 1.42
CA ARG A 134 -4.25 21.28 0.64
C ARG A 134 -5.01 20.83 -0.61
N THR A 135 -6.33 20.67 -0.52
CA THR A 135 -7.15 20.18 -1.64
C THR A 135 -7.38 21.27 -2.70
N ALA A 136 -7.55 22.52 -2.28
CA ALA A 136 -7.78 23.66 -3.19
C ALA A 136 -6.58 23.97 -4.11
N LYS A 137 -5.34 23.65 -3.71
CA LYS A 137 -4.14 23.90 -4.52
C LYS A 137 -3.92 22.87 -5.64
N ASN A 138 -4.56 21.71 -5.57
CA ASN A 138 -4.30 20.59 -6.49
C ASN A 138 -5.44 20.35 -7.49
N SER A 139 -6.47 21.20 -7.52
CA SER A 139 -7.65 21.01 -8.36
C SER A 139 -7.67 22.04 -9.49
N GLU A 140 -7.14 21.66 -10.65
CA GLU A 140 -7.30 22.38 -11.93
C GLU A 140 -8.73 22.22 -12.53
N LEU A 141 -9.71 21.78 -11.74
CA LEU A 141 -11.07 21.43 -12.21
C LEU A 141 -12.12 22.56 -12.12
N ASN A 142 -11.71 23.82 -11.96
CA ASN A 142 -12.64 24.93 -11.75
C ASN A 142 -13.40 25.43 -13.00
N ASN A 143 -13.44 24.68 -14.10
CA ASN A 143 -14.08 25.13 -15.34
C ASN A 143 -15.09 24.10 -15.88
N ASP A 144 -16.17 23.82 -15.15
CA ASP A 144 -17.39 23.31 -15.80
C ASP A 144 -18.65 23.69 -14.99
N PRO A 145 -19.59 24.50 -15.53
CA PRO A 145 -20.72 25.03 -14.78
C PRO A 145 -21.92 24.07 -14.65
N MET A 146 -21.79 22.78 -14.97
CA MET A 146 -22.94 21.86 -14.95
C MET A 146 -22.75 20.63 -14.06
N ILE A 147 -22.58 20.84 -12.76
CA ILE A 147 -22.76 19.78 -11.75
C ILE A 147 -24.24 19.72 -11.37
N ASN A 148 -25.03 18.98 -12.15
CA ASN A 148 -26.40 18.62 -11.77
C ASN A 148 -26.37 17.47 -10.74
N LEU A 149 -26.76 17.78 -9.50
CA LEU A 149 -26.68 16.89 -8.35
C LEU A 149 -27.86 15.90 -8.30
N SER A 150 -27.91 14.94 -9.22
CA SER A 150 -28.78 13.74 -9.10
C SER A 150 -27.94 12.56 -8.62
N ILE A 151 -27.50 12.63 -7.36
CA ILE A 151 -26.38 11.82 -6.85
C ILE A 151 -26.80 10.60 -6.03
N CYS A 152 -28.03 10.53 -5.52
CA CYS A 152 -28.35 9.51 -4.51
C CYS A 152 -28.74 8.12 -5.05
N ASN A 153 -28.86 7.93 -6.38
CA ASN A 153 -29.32 6.66 -6.97
C ASN A 153 -28.35 6.05 -8.01
N ASN A 154 -27.16 6.63 -8.20
CA ASN A 154 -26.20 6.12 -9.18
C ASN A 154 -25.11 5.30 -8.46
N PRO A 155 -24.95 4.00 -8.77
CA PRO A 155 -23.92 3.16 -8.16
C PRO A 155 -22.50 3.68 -8.42
N SER A 156 -22.32 4.46 -9.49
CA SER A 156 -21.06 5.14 -9.84
C SER A 156 -20.65 6.21 -8.83
N PHE A 157 -21.59 6.90 -8.18
CA PHE A 157 -21.23 7.95 -7.22
C PHE A 157 -20.56 7.38 -5.98
N LEU A 158 -21.11 6.31 -5.42
CA LEU A 158 -20.54 5.68 -4.23
C LEU A 158 -19.16 5.11 -4.54
N GLN A 159 -18.97 4.53 -5.73
CA GLN A 159 -17.65 4.08 -6.17
C GLN A 159 -16.66 5.24 -6.23
N CYS A 160 -17.03 6.37 -6.85
CA CYS A 160 -16.18 7.57 -6.88
C CYS A 160 -15.82 8.05 -5.47
N ILE A 161 -16.74 7.99 -4.50
CA ILE A 161 -16.46 8.38 -3.12
C ILE A 161 -15.50 7.41 -2.43
N LEU A 162 -15.68 6.09 -2.64
CA LEU A 162 -14.77 5.07 -2.11
C LEU A 162 -13.36 5.18 -2.70
N ASP A 163 -13.24 5.57 -3.98
CA ASP A 163 -11.97 5.73 -4.67
C ASP A 163 -11.14 6.92 -4.17
N ILE A 164 -11.76 7.89 -3.47
CA ILE A 164 -11.06 9.08 -2.93
C ILE A 164 -10.09 8.71 -1.80
N SER A 165 -10.41 7.72 -0.97
CA SER A 165 -9.59 7.38 0.19
C SER A 165 -9.88 5.99 0.75
N ASN A 166 -8.84 5.30 1.23
CA ASN A 166 -8.98 4.06 2.00
C ASN A 166 -9.27 4.30 3.50
N ASN A 167 -9.51 5.55 3.92
CA ASN A 167 -9.84 5.86 5.31
C ASN A 167 -11.36 5.93 5.49
N TYR A 168 -11.90 4.94 6.20
CA TYR A 168 -13.33 4.82 6.49
C TYR A 168 -13.93 6.08 7.13
N SER A 169 -13.34 6.57 8.21
CA SER A 169 -13.82 7.76 8.91
C SER A 169 -13.78 9.00 8.02
N LYS A 170 -12.79 9.11 7.13
CA LYS A 170 -12.70 10.20 6.16
C LYS A 170 -13.81 10.12 5.12
N ILE A 171 -14.13 8.94 4.60
CA ILE A 171 -15.24 8.74 3.67
C ILE A 171 -16.57 9.13 4.32
N VAL A 172 -16.82 8.67 5.55
CA VAL A 172 -18.04 9.00 6.31
C VAL A 172 -18.17 10.52 6.50
N ARG A 173 -17.08 11.22 6.84
CA ARG A 173 -17.06 12.69 6.96
C ARG A 173 -17.37 13.38 5.63
N ILE A 174 -16.72 12.97 4.53
CA ILE A 174 -16.98 13.52 3.19
C ILE A 174 -18.47 13.36 2.83
N LEU A 175 -19.00 12.16 3.00
CA LEU A 175 -20.40 11.87 2.70
C LEU A 175 -21.37 12.68 3.58
N SER A 176 -21.03 12.88 4.85
CA SER A 176 -21.79 13.73 5.78
C SER A 176 -21.85 15.18 5.28
N TYR A 177 -20.73 15.74 4.83
CA TYR A 177 -20.71 17.08 4.24
C TYR A 177 -21.51 17.17 2.94
N VAL A 178 -21.46 16.14 2.08
CA VAL A 178 -22.30 16.09 0.87
C VAL A 178 -23.78 16.10 1.23
N PHE A 179 -24.20 15.29 2.21
CA PHE A 179 -25.59 15.28 2.67
C PHE A 179 -26.00 16.59 3.31
N ARG A 180 -25.14 17.19 4.14
CA ARG A 180 -25.38 18.52 4.72
C ARG A 180 -25.51 19.59 3.64
N PHE A 181 -24.68 19.53 2.60
CA PHE A 181 -24.78 20.42 1.45
C PHE A 181 -26.13 20.27 0.75
N VAL A 182 -26.54 19.04 0.43
CA VAL A 182 -27.86 18.74 -0.17
C VAL A 182 -29.01 19.25 0.70
N LYS A 183 -28.94 18.99 2.01
CA LYS A 183 -29.95 19.44 2.98
C LYS A 183 -30.03 20.97 3.01
N ASN A 184 -28.88 21.63 3.10
CA ASN A 184 -28.76 23.07 3.07
C ASN A 184 -29.24 23.68 1.75
N LEU A 185 -29.23 22.97 0.62
CA LEU A 185 -29.86 23.48 -0.61
C LEU A 185 -31.39 23.50 -0.51
N LYS A 186 -31.99 22.57 0.24
CA LYS A 186 -33.44 22.39 0.36
C LYS A 186 -34.06 23.20 1.50
N GLU A 187 -33.33 23.42 2.58
CA GLU A 187 -33.84 24.07 3.79
C GLU A 187 -33.53 25.58 3.80
N ALA A 188 -34.46 26.38 4.33
CA ALA A 188 -34.25 27.82 4.50
C ALA A 188 -33.24 28.13 5.62
N VAL A 189 -33.26 27.35 6.70
CA VAL A 189 -32.29 27.41 7.80
C VAL A 189 -31.09 26.54 7.44
N LYS A 190 -29.90 27.13 7.46
CA LYS A 190 -28.67 26.41 7.09
C LYS A 190 -28.01 25.84 8.34
N THR A 191 -27.61 24.58 8.26
CA THR A 191 -26.73 23.97 9.25
C THR A 191 -25.28 24.34 8.96
N THR A 192 -24.61 24.92 9.94
CA THR A 192 -23.22 25.38 9.89
C THR A 192 -22.46 24.88 11.12
N GLY A 193 -21.12 24.92 11.06
CA GLY A 193 -20.25 24.43 12.13
C GLY A 193 -19.79 22.98 11.97
N PRO A 194 -19.29 22.35 13.05
CA PRO A 194 -18.83 20.96 13.07
C PRO A 194 -19.92 19.97 12.62
N LEU A 195 -19.52 18.79 12.15
CA LEU A 195 -20.47 17.72 11.85
C LEU A 195 -21.03 17.16 13.15
N ASN A 196 -22.36 17.05 13.24
CA ASN A 196 -22.97 16.45 14.42
C ASN A 196 -22.95 14.91 14.32
N ALA A 197 -23.15 14.24 15.46
CA ALA A 197 -23.15 12.78 15.52
C ALA A 197 -24.25 12.13 14.68
N GLU A 198 -25.40 12.80 14.52
CA GLU A 198 -26.53 12.30 13.72
C GLU A 198 -26.20 12.29 12.23
N GLU A 199 -25.53 13.33 11.73
CA GLU A 199 -25.06 13.47 10.35
C GLU A 199 -24.05 12.38 10.01
N LEU A 200 -23.11 12.14 10.92
CA LEU A 200 -22.11 11.07 10.79
C LEU A 200 -22.77 9.69 10.76
N ASN A 201 -23.66 9.41 11.71
CA ASN A 201 -24.37 8.12 11.79
C ASN A 201 -25.27 7.89 10.57
N TYR A 202 -25.96 8.94 10.10
CA TYR A 202 -26.76 8.87 8.88
C TYR A 202 -25.90 8.53 7.65
N ALA A 203 -24.74 9.18 7.51
CA ALA A 203 -23.81 8.91 6.42
C ALA A 203 -23.22 7.51 6.48
N GLU A 204 -22.79 7.06 7.67
CA GLU A 204 -22.29 5.72 7.92
C GLU A 204 -23.34 4.66 7.58
N THR A 205 -24.56 4.82 8.09
CA THR A 205 -25.67 3.91 7.82
C THR A 205 -25.99 3.84 6.33
N PHE A 206 -25.98 4.98 5.62
CA PHE A 206 -26.19 5.01 4.18
C PHE A 206 -25.08 4.25 3.44
N LEU A 207 -23.81 4.48 3.79
CA LEU A 207 -22.68 3.84 3.15
C LEU A 207 -22.75 2.32 3.31
N ILE A 208 -22.93 1.83 4.54
CA ILE A 208 -23.03 0.40 4.85
C ILE A 208 -24.19 -0.23 4.08
N LYS A 209 -25.38 0.39 4.11
CA LYS A 209 -26.55 -0.12 3.40
C LYS A 209 -26.30 -0.25 1.90
N ASN A 210 -25.70 0.76 1.28
CA ASN A 210 -25.48 0.73 -0.16
C ASN A 210 -24.41 -0.29 -0.57
N VAL A 211 -23.31 -0.40 0.17
CA VAL A 211 -22.29 -1.44 -0.07
C VAL A 211 -22.90 -2.84 0.09
N GLN A 212 -23.71 -3.05 1.12
CA GLN A 212 -24.42 -4.33 1.31
C GLN A 212 -25.39 -4.63 0.17
N ILE A 213 -26.13 -3.64 -0.33
CA ILE A 213 -27.05 -3.81 -1.47
C ILE A 213 -26.27 -4.15 -2.75
N GLN A 214 -25.10 -3.55 -2.96
CA GLN A 214 -24.25 -3.83 -4.13
C GLN A 214 -23.68 -5.25 -4.07
N GLU A 215 -23.05 -5.63 -2.96
CA GLU A 215 -22.38 -6.92 -2.81
C GLU A 215 -23.37 -8.10 -2.68
N PHE A 216 -24.48 -7.90 -1.97
CA PHE A 216 -25.47 -8.94 -1.66
C PHE A 216 -26.78 -8.74 -2.42
N ALA A 217 -26.75 -8.14 -3.62
CA ALA A 217 -27.94 -7.78 -4.39
C ALA A 217 -28.94 -8.95 -4.56
N LYS A 218 -28.44 -10.18 -4.76
CA LYS A 218 -29.25 -11.41 -4.91
C LYS A 218 -29.93 -11.82 -3.61
N ASP A 219 -29.22 -11.73 -2.49
CA ASP A 219 -29.73 -12.07 -1.17
C ASP A 219 -30.74 -11.02 -0.71
N VAL A 220 -30.42 -9.73 -0.87
CA VAL A 220 -31.33 -8.62 -0.57
C VAL A 220 -32.62 -8.73 -1.39
N SER A 221 -32.51 -9.02 -2.69
CA SER A 221 -33.68 -9.22 -3.57
C SER A 221 -34.52 -10.43 -3.17
N SER A 222 -33.90 -11.48 -2.61
CA SER A 222 -34.59 -12.69 -2.16
C SER A 222 -35.27 -12.46 -0.81
N LEU A 223 -34.62 -11.73 0.10
CA LEU A 223 -35.16 -11.32 1.39
C LEU A 223 -36.36 -10.37 1.24
N GLN A 224 -36.29 -9.43 0.29
CA GLN A 224 -37.39 -8.52 -0.02
C GLN A 224 -38.60 -9.23 -0.64
N LYS A 225 -38.40 -10.34 -1.35
CA LYS A 225 -39.48 -11.08 -2.04
C LYS A 225 -40.12 -12.18 -1.21
N HIS A 226 -39.36 -12.85 -0.34
CA HIS A 226 -39.80 -14.07 0.32
C HIS A 226 -39.78 -14.03 1.85
N HIS A 227 -39.35 -12.92 2.48
CA HIS A 227 -39.18 -12.82 3.94
C HIS A 227 -38.42 -14.02 4.56
N CYS A 228 -37.60 -14.72 3.78
CA CYS A 228 -36.90 -15.93 4.22
C CYS A 228 -35.41 -15.81 3.89
N VAL A 229 -34.58 -16.06 4.90
CA VAL A 229 -33.13 -16.10 4.78
C VAL A 229 -32.73 -17.45 4.17
N PRO A 230 -31.99 -17.49 3.04
CA PRO A 230 -31.54 -18.75 2.45
C PRO A 230 -30.69 -19.57 3.44
N PRO A 231 -30.84 -20.92 3.49
CA PRO A 231 -30.04 -21.79 4.35
C PRO A 231 -28.56 -21.74 3.90
N GLY A 232 -27.77 -20.91 4.56
CA GLY A 232 -26.36 -20.67 4.22
C GLY A 232 -25.86 -19.27 4.55
N MET A 233 -26.75 -18.28 4.70
CA MET A 233 -26.36 -16.91 5.10
C MET A 233 -25.85 -16.85 6.55
N LEU A 234 -26.41 -17.66 7.46
CA LEU A 234 -25.93 -17.76 8.84
C LEU A 234 -24.51 -18.32 8.93
N SER A 235 -24.12 -19.21 8.02
CA SER A 235 -22.78 -19.81 7.99
C SER A 235 -21.74 -18.83 7.46
N ARG A 236 -22.07 -18.02 6.43
CA ARG A 236 -21.18 -16.98 5.89
C ARG A 236 -21.02 -15.79 6.83
N GLN A 237 -22.11 -15.35 7.48
CA GLN A 237 -22.01 -14.33 8.53
C GLN A 237 -21.17 -14.82 9.70
N LYS A 238 -21.34 -16.07 10.16
CA LYS A 238 -20.48 -16.64 11.22
C LYS A 238 -19.01 -16.71 10.83
N GLN A 239 -18.67 -16.99 9.56
CA GLN A 239 -17.29 -17.00 9.08
C GLN A 239 -16.66 -15.60 9.07
N GLN A 240 -17.39 -14.56 8.67
CA GLN A 240 -16.92 -13.16 8.74
C GLN A 240 -16.91 -12.64 10.20
N ARG A 241 -17.85 -13.11 11.04
CA ARG A 241 -17.88 -12.79 12.47
C ARG A 241 -16.79 -13.50 13.25
N SER A 242 -16.36 -14.71 12.89
CA SER A 242 -15.25 -15.40 13.58
C SER A 242 -13.91 -14.71 13.34
N ASP A 243 -13.72 -14.10 12.17
CA ASP A 243 -12.49 -13.35 11.86
C ASP A 243 -12.45 -11.97 12.54
N LEU A 244 -13.61 -11.41 12.91
CA LEU A 244 -13.73 -10.12 13.60
C LEU A 244 -14.06 -10.23 15.11
N SER A 245 -14.51 -11.40 15.60
CA SER A 245 -14.96 -11.60 17.00
C SER A 245 -13.95 -12.26 17.91
N GLY A 246 -12.65 -12.21 17.57
CA GLY A 246 -11.60 -12.52 18.54
C GLY A 246 -11.44 -11.48 19.66
N ARG A 247 -12.09 -10.30 19.58
CA ARG A 247 -11.79 -9.18 20.50
C ARG A 247 -12.94 -8.35 21.06
N LEU A 248 -14.20 -8.50 20.63
CA LEU A 248 -15.24 -7.50 20.98
C LEU A 248 -16.52 -8.02 21.66
N ILE A 249 -16.67 -9.32 21.88
CA ILE A 249 -17.97 -9.87 22.38
C ILE A 249 -18.04 -9.98 23.91
N ALA A 250 -16.94 -9.79 24.65
CA ALA A 250 -16.97 -9.87 26.12
C ALA A 250 -17.51 -8.61 26.83
N ASP A 251 -17.46 -7.44 26.19
CA ASP A 251 -17.60 -6.17 26.93
C ASP A 251 -19.00 -5.53 26.88
N PHE A 252 -19.91 -5.99 26.01
CA PHE A 252 -21.16 -5.25 25.75
C PHE A 252 -22.46 -5.96 26.12
N GLY A 253 -22.43 -7.12 26.79
CA GLY A 253 -23.59 -7.65 27.53
C GLY A 253 -24.96 -7.57 26.83
N LEU A 254 -25.04 -7.85 25.52
CA LEU A 254 -26.31 -8.02 24.82
C LEU A 254 -26.62 -9.53 24.72
N GLU A 255 -27.09 -10.07 25.84
CA GLU A 255 -27.92 -11.28 25.80
C GLU A 255 -29.39 -10.85 25.57
N ASP A 256 -30.18 -11.76 25.00
CA ASP A 256 -31.63 -11.66 24.75
C ASP A 256 -32.11 -10.94 23.49
N TRP A 257 -31.90 -11.61 22.34
CA TRP A 257 -32.92 -11.65 21.28
C TRP A 257 -33.38 -13.10 21.06
N THR A 258 -34.11 -13.66 22.03
CA THR A 258 -34.97 -14.82 21.80
C THR A 258 -36.32 -14.34 21.26
N ILE A 259 -36.62 -14.75 20.03
CA ILE A 259 -37.92 -14.55 19.37
C ILE A 259 -38.97 -15.37 20.14
N SER A 260 -39.82 -14.70 20.92
CA SER A 260 -41.07 -15.28 21.44
C SER A 260 -42.15 -15.16 20.35
N GLY A 261 -42.43 -16.26 19.66
CA GLY A 261 -43.61 -16.39 18.80
C GLY A 261 -44.64 -17.30 19.47
N SER A 262 -45.84 -16.80 19.70
CA SER A 262 -47.07 -17.60 19.80
C SER A 262 -48.31 -16.70 19.78
N ASP A 263 -48.81 -16.39 18.59
CA ASP A 263 -50.22 -16.03 18.42
C ASP A 263 -50.98 -17.30 18.03
N THR A 264 -51.78 -17.82 18.95
CA THR A 264 -52.77 -18.87 18.70
C THR A 264 -54.04 -18.24 18.13
N VAL A 265 -54.32 -18.47 16.85
CA VAL A 265 -55.62 -18.16 16.23
C VAL A 265 -56.58 -19.32 16.51
N SER A 266 -57.72 -19.04 17.15
CA SER A 266 -58.88 -19.94 17.19
C SER A 266 -59.72 -19.80 15.92
N PRO A 267 -60.32 -20.88 15.40
CA PRO A 267 -61.21 -20.81 14.24
C PRO A 267 -62.64 -20.43 14.68
N VAL A 268 -63.29 -19.57 13.90
CA VAL A 268 -64.74 -19.33 14.02
C VAL A 268 -65.39 -19.74 12.70
N ASP A 269 -66.18 -20.82 12.79
CA ASP A 269 -67.20 -21.21 11.82
C ASP A 269 -68.34 -20.17 11.77
N GLY A 270 -68.92 -19.99 10.57
CA GLY A 270 -70.14 -19.20 10.35
C GLY A 270 -70.27 -18.72 8.92
#